data_AF-A0A7J6PNL7-F1
#
_entry.id   AF-A0A7J6PNL7-F1
#
_cell.length_a   1.000
_cell.length_b   1.000
_cell.length_c   1.000
_cell.angle_alpha   90.00
_cell.angle_beta   90.00
_cell.angle_gamma   90.00
#
_symmetry.space_group_name_H-M   'P 1'
#
loop_
_entity.id
_entity.type
_entity.pdbx_description
1 polymer ?
#
loop_
_entity_poly.entity_id
_entity_poly.type
_entity_poly.pdbx_seq_one_letter_code
_entity_poly.pdbx_strand_id
1 'polypeptide(L)'
;MASSGAPVESIDVDAIIEKLLEVRGCRPGKGVQLTDGEIRALCNKSRQIFLEQPNLLELEAPIKICGDVHGQYYDLLRLFEYGGFPPEANYLFLGDYVDRGKQSLETICLLLAYKIKYPENFFLLRGNHECASINRIYGFYDECKRRYNIKLWKTFTDCFNCLPVAAIVDEKIFCMHGGLSPELNSMDQIKRILRPTDVPDTGNTAGLLCDLLWSDPEQDISGWGENDRGVSFTFGADIVQACLRKHDLDLICRAHQVVEDGYEFFAKRQLVTLFSAPNYCGEFDNAGAMMSVDETLMCSFQEETGDRTSAGEDADKSRKDTQEEKEELTEAERTIIELEGLGVKFPTVSELGYDFSLQEAHGICEKDIAELAREFQTVNVVGDGVITSIEARAAFNRAGGSSSDDEFADALNQADPSGKGLLNFQDFMRLVSLLRRSVITEQEVIEAFKIFDRDGCGKIDAAELINVMTSMGDALTEEEADGMIRQADATATGTVDYHIFAKSVLHML
;
A
#
# COMPACT_ATOMS: atom_id res chain seq x y z
N MET A 1 27.88 44.31 5.77
CA MET A 1 26.97 44.34 4.61
C MET A 1 25.65 43.73 5.06
N ALA A 2 24.61 44.55 5.13
CA ALA A 2 23.27 44.10 5.51
C ALA A 2 22.70 43.25 4.37
N SER A 3 22.42 41.99 4.66
CA SER A 3 21.62 41.12 3.81
C SER A 3 20.16 41.54 3.96
N SER A 4 19.59 42.09 2.90
CA SER A 4 18.18 42.42 2.79
C SER A 4 17.35 41.14 2.78
N GLY A 5 16.83 40.75 3.95
CA GLY A 5 15.73 39.78 4.02
C GLY A 5 14.53 40.35 3.29
N ALA A 6 14.07 39.65 2.24
CA ALA A 6 12.79 39.97 1.62
C ALA A 6 11.71 39.96 2.72
N PRO A 7 10.74 40.89 2.70
CA PRO A 7 9.63 40.86 3.64
C PRO A 7 8.92 39.51 3.50
N VAL A 8 8.77 38.79 4.61
CA VAL A 8 7.94 37.58 4.65
C VAL A 8 6.55 38.02 4.23
N GLU A 9 6.08 37.55 3.07
CA GLU A 9 4.72 37.82 2.61
C GLU A 9 3.75 37.42 3.72
N SER A 10 2.92 38.37 4.16
CA SER A 10 1.89 38.09 5.17
C SER A 10 0.88 37.12 4.57
N ILE A 11 0.84 35.90 5.12
CA ILE A 11 -0.14 34.89 4.72
C ILE A 11 -1.53 35.24 5.24
N ASP A 12 -2.52 35.29 4.35
CA ASP A 12 -3.93 35.37 4.73
C ASP A 12 -4.46 33.94 4.92
N VAL A 13 -4.23 33.39 6.11
CA VAL A 13 -4.60 32.00 6.43
C VAL A 13 -6.12 31.79 6.43
N ASP A 14 -6.90 32.83 6.75
CA ASP A 14 -8.36 32.75 6.79
C ASP A 14 -8.92 32.57 5.37
N ALA A 15 -8.44 33.37 4.42
CA ALA A 15 -8.81 33.21 3.01
C ALA A 15 -8.43 31.83 2.44
N ILE A 16 -7.31 31.25 2.88
CA ILE A 16 -6.89 29.90 2.46
C ILE A 16 -7.82 28.83 3.04
N ILE A 17 -8.17 28.93 4.33
CA ILE A 17 -9.11 28.01 4.97
C ILE A 17 -10.48 28.09 4.29
N GLU A 18 -10.98 29.30 4.02
CA GLU A 18 -12.26 29.49 3.32
C GLU A 18 -12.27 28.78 1.95
N LYS A 19 -11.21 28.94 1.14
CA LYS A 19 -11.07 28.22 -0.13
C LYS A 19 -11.05 26.71 0.04
N LEU A 20 -10.32 26.21 1.04
CA LEU A 20 -10.22 24.77 1.29
C LEU A 20 -11.58 24.20 1.73
N LEU A 21 -12.37 24.93 2.51
CA LEU A 21 -13.68 24.50 2.98
C LEU A 21 -14.82 24.76 1.98
N GLU A 22 -14.61 25.53 0.91
CA GLU A 22 -15.66 25.85 -0.08
C GLU A 22 -16.21 24.61 -0.81
N VAL A 23 -15.43 23.53 -0.84
CA VAL A 23 -15.81 22.27 -1.50
C VAL A 23 -16.67 21.38 -0.62
N ARG A 24 -16.94 21.78 0.63
CA ARG A 24 -17.93 21.10 1.48
C ARG A 24 -19.29 21.08 0.78
N GLY A 25 -19.89 19.91 0.68
CA GLY A 25 -21.14 19.68 -0.06
C GLY A 25 -20.99 19.61 -1.59
N CYS A 26 -19.79 19.78 -2.14
CA CYS A 26 -19.51 19.41 -3.53
C CYS A 26 -19.34 17.89 -3.66
N ARG A 27 -19.41 17.38 -4.90
CA ARG A 27 -19.09 15.97 -5.19
C ARG A 27 -17.64 15.68 -4.74
N PRO A 28 -17.40 14.58 -4.00
CA PRO A 28 -16.04 14.14 -3.63
C PRO A 28 -15.10 14.09 -4.83
N GLY A 29 -13.85 14.53 -4.63
CA GLY A 29 -12.84 14.66 -5.67
C GLY A 29 -12.73 16.04 -6.33
N LYS A 30 -13.62 17.00 -6.04
CA LYS A 30 -13.42 18.38 -6.50
C LYS A 30 -12.18 18.95 -5.80
N GLY A 31 -11.18 19.31 -6.61
CA GLY A 31 -9.94 19.92 -6.13
C GLY A 31 -10.10 21.40 -5.77
N VAL A 32 -9.24 21.87 -4.88
CA VAL A 32 -9.12 23.27 -4.48
C VAL A 32 -7.89 23.88 -5.14
N GLN A 33 -8.04 25.09 -5.69
CA GLN A 33 -6.94 25.78 -6.37
C GLN A 33 -6.28 26.79 -5.43
N LEU A 34 -5.21 26.35 -4.77
CA LEU A 34 -4.26 27.24 -4.09
C LEU A 34 -3.11 27.57 -5.04
N THR A 35 -2.56 28.77 -4.93
CA THR A 35 -1.36 29.18 -5.67
C THR A 35 -0.10 28.54 -5.06
N ASP A 36 0.95 28.35 -5.87
CA ASP A 36 2.25 27.85 -5.39
C ASP A 36 2.82 28.74 -4.26
N GLY A 37 2.58 30.06 -4.31
CA GLY A 37 2.97 31.01 -3.27
C GLY A 37 2.23 30.78 -1.94
N GLU A 38 0.91 30.59 -1.98
CA GLU A 38 0.11 30.29 -0.78
C GLU A 38 0.57 29.00 -0.10
N ILE A 39 0.82 27.93 -0.88
CA ILE A 39 1.27 26.64 -0.33
C ILE A 39 2.67 26.76 0.28
N ARG A 40 3.61 27.43 -0.39
CA ARG A 40 4.94 27.68 0.18
C ARG A 40 4.86 28.51 1.46
N ALA A 41 3.97 29.49 1.52
CA ALA A 41 3.76 30.29 2.72
C ALA A 41 3.21 29.44 3.88
N LEU A 42 2.26 28.53 3.62
CA LEU A 42 1.78 27.55 4.62
C LEU A 42 2.96 26.73 5.16
N CYS A 43 3.72 26.06 4.28
CA CYS A 43 4.85 25.23 4.70
C CYS A 43 5.90 26.02 5.49
N ASN A 44 6.26 27.22 5.05
CA ASN A 44 7.26 28.03 5.73
C ASN A 44 6.78 28.50 7.12
N LYS A 45 5.51 28.88 7.24
CA LYS A 45 4.96 29.39 8.51
C LYS A 45 4.70 28.26 9.50
N SER A 46 4.14 27.13 9.06
CA SER A 46 3.96 25.96 9.93
C SER A 46 5.29 25.39 10.39
N ARG A 47 6.30 25.33 9.51
CA ARG A 47 7.67 24.92 9.85
C ARG A 47 8.27 25.75 10.98
N GLN A 48 8.06 27.07 10.98
CA GLN A 48 8.50 27.93 12.09
C GLN A 48 7.84 27.52 13.40
N ILE A 49 6.51 27.37 13.39
CA ILE A 49 5.74 26.97 14.58
C ILE A 49 6.22 25.61 15.11
N PHE A 50 6.43 24.62 14.23
CA PHE A 50 6.90 23.32 14.65
C PHE A 50 8.28 23.37 15.31
N LEU A 51 9.19 24.20 14.80
CA LEU A 51 10.53 24.38 15.38
C LEU A 51 10.51 25.16 16.71
N GLU A 52 9.51 26.02 16.92
CA GLU A 52 9.29 26.76 18.17
C GLU A 52 8.69 25.86 19.26
N GLN A 53 7.82 24.92 18.88
CA GLN A 53 7.23 23.93 19.78
C GLN A 53 8.18 22.74 20.03
N PRO A 54 8.06 22.03 21.16
CA PRO A 54 8.93 20.90 21.48
C PRO A 54 8.70 19.70 20.54
N ASN A 55 9.70 18.83 20.43
CA ASN A 55 9.59 17.62 19.60
C ASN A 55 8.76 16.50 20.26
N LEU A 56 8.71 16.52 21.59
CA LEU A 56 7.74 15.78 22.40
C LEU A 56 6.74 16.81 22.93
N LEU A 57 5.53 16.81 22.39
CA LEU A 57 4.48 17.74 22.82
C LEU A 57 3.94 17.31 24.20
N GLU A 58 3.64 18.29 25.04
CA GLU A 58 2.96 18.09 26.32
C GLU A 58 1.62 18.82 26.21
N LEU A 59 0.52 18.06 26.18
CA LEU A 59 -0.82 18.51 25.81
C LEU A 59 -1.81 18.23 26.94
N GLU A 60 -2.93 18.96 26.96
CA GLU A 60 -4.00 18.82 27.95
C GLU A 60 -5.32 18.43 27.27
N ALA A 61 -6.14 17.61 27.92
CA ALA A 61 -7.51 17.38 27.53
C ALA A 61 -8.40 18.62 27.83
N PRO A 62 -9.55 18.81 27.16
CA PRO A 62 -10.17 17.91 26.18
C PRO A 62 -9.48 17.95 24.82
N ILE A 63 -9.30 16.80 24.19
CA ILE A 63 -8.65 16.69 22.87
C ILE A 63 -9.20 15.51 22.05
N LYS A 64 -9.28 15.69 20.73
CA LYS A 64 -9.62 14.64 19.77
C LYS A 64 -8.36 14.16 19.07
N ILE A 65 -8.12 12.86 19.09
CA ILE A 65 -6.95 12.21 18.51
C ILE A 65 -7.38 11.45 17.25
N CYS A 66 -6.69 11.71 16.14
CA CYS A 66 -6.99 11.11 14.83
C CYS A 66 -5.75 10.39 14.29
N GLY A 67 -5.95 9.22 13.68
CA GLY A 67 -4.92 8.46 12.99
C GLY A 67 -4.69 8.93 11.56
N ASP A 68 -4.33 7.98 10.69
CA ASP A 68 -3.97 8.18 9.30
C ASP A 68 -5.12 8.79 8.48
N VAL A 69 -4.78 9.64 7.51
CA VAL A 69 -5.73 10.29 6.60
C VAL A 69 -5.41 10.01 5.14
N HIS A 70 -4.13 9.88 4.77
CA HIS A 70 -3.67 9.46 3.44
C HIS A 70 -4.37 10.17 2.27
N GLY A 71 -4.44 11.50 2.29
CA GLY A 71 -5.00 12.28 1.20
C GLY A 71 -6.51 12.05 0.92
N GLN A 72 -7.23 11.40 1.83
CA GLN A 72 -8.69 11.24 1.79
C GLN A 72 -9.39 12.53 2.28
N TYR A 73 -9.22 13.60 1.50
CA TYR A 73 -9.60 14.96 1.91
C TYR A 73 -11.08 15.12 2.29
N TYR A 74 -12.00 14.47 1.58
CA TYR A 74 -13.43 14.58 1.89
C TYR A 74 -13.78 13.85 3.19
N ASP A 75 -13.12 12.74 3.48
CA ASP A 75 -13.28 12.03 4.74
C ASP A 75 -12.70 12.86 5.89
N LEU A 76 -11.59 13.58 5.69
CA LEU A 76 -11.10 14.58 6.67
C LEU A 76 -12.12 15.69 6.94
N LEU A 77 -12.83 16.18 5.90
CA LEU A 77 -13.87 17.18 6.09
C LEU A 77 -15.06 16.61 6.88
N ARG A 78 -15.47 15.38 6.62
CA ARG A 78 -16.53 14.70 7.39
C ARG A 78 -16.10 14.44 8.83
N LEU A 79 -14.85 14.04 9.05
CA LEU A 79 -14.25 13.90 10.36
C LEU A 79 -14.38 15.20 11.17
N PHE A 80 -14.09 16.36 10.58
CA PHE A 80 -14.32 17.66 11.24
C PHE A 80 -15.80 18.03 11.40
N GLU A 81 -16.69 17.58 10.51
CA GLU A 81 -18.14 17.76 10.67
C GLU A 81 -18.69 16.98 11.88
N TYR A 82 -18.18 15.78 12.11
CA TYR A 82 -18.54 14.95 13.27
C TYR A 82 -17.86 15.42 14.57
N GLY A 83 -16.57 15.76 14.49
CA GLY A 83 -15.76 16.14 15.64
C GLY A 83 -15.85 17.62 16.04
N GLY A 84 -16.43 18.48 15.19
CA GLY A 84 -16.42 19.94 15.36
C GLY A 84 -15.17 20.55 14.71
N PHE A 85 -15.35 21.63 13.93
CA PHE A 85 -14.24 22.27 13.22
C PHE A 85 -13.35 23.04 14.21
N PRO A 86 -12.02 23.10 14.01
CA PRO A 86 -11.18 23.97 14.82
C PRO A 86 -11.65 25.44 14.79
N PRO A 87 -11.79 26.12 15.94
CA PRO A 87 -11.29 25.75 17.26
C PRO A 87 -12.38 25.19 18.20
N GLU A 88 -13.52 24.71 17.69
CA GLU A 88 -14.60 24.12 18.51
C GLU A 88 -14.14 22.89 19.29
N ALA A 89 -13.14 22.16 18.76
CA ALA A 89 -12.43 21.09 19.45
C ALA A 89 -10.92 21.20 19.23
N ASN A 90 -10.15 20.75 20.21
CA ASN A 90 -8.71 20.59 20.10
C ASN A 90 -8.39 19.29 19.36
N TYR A 91 -7.36 19.28 18.51
CA TYR A 91 -6.98 18.11 17.72
C TYR A 91 -5.51 17.76 17.86
N LEU A 92 -5.24 16.45 17.92
CA LEU A 92 -3.94 15.83 17.69
C LEU A 92 -4.07 14.82 16.56
N PHE A 93 -3.35 15.02 15.45
CA PHE A 93 -3.22 13.98 14.42
C PHE A 93 -1.90 13.23 14.58
N LEU A 94 -1.94 11.92 14.35
CA LEU A 94 -0.83 11.01 14.62
C LEU A 94 0.17 10.85 13.46
N GLY A 95 -0.18 11.28 12.25
CA GLY A 95 0.71 11.20 11.09
C GLY A 95 -0.03 10.76 9.83
N ASP A 96 0.73 10.50 8.77
CA ASP A 96 0.27 9.91 7.51
C ASP A 96 -0.88 10.69 6.86
N TYR A 97 -0.56 11.94 6.54
CA TYR A 97 -1.47 12.91 5.92
C TYR A 97 -1.55 12.75 4.41
N VAL A 98 -0.46 12.31 3.81
CA VAL A 98 -0.24 12.27 2.36
C VAL A 98 -0.09 10.84 1.85
N ASP A 99 0.08 10.71 0.53
CA ASP A 99 0.18 9.45 -0.22
C ASP A 99 -1.13 8.65 -0.28
N ARG A 100 -1.16 7.67 -1.20
CA ARG A 100 -2.22 6.66 -1.39
C ARG A 100 -3.57 7.21 -1.86
N GLY A 101 -4.13 8.19 -1.17
CA GLY A 101 -5.35 8.88 -1.58
C GLY A 101 -5.14 9.96 -2.63
N LYS A 102 -6.27 10.50 -3.11
CA LYS A 102 -6.33 11.29 -4.34
C LYS A 102 -6.05 12.79 -4.15
N GLN A 103 -6.11 13.30 -2.92
CA GLN A 103 -6.08 14.74 -2.60
C GLN A 103 -5.17 15.01 -1.38
N SER A 104 -3.92 14.56 -1.45
CA SER A 104 -2.94 14.79 -0.40
C SER A 104 -2.63 16.27 -0.24
N LEU A 105 -2.58 17.03 -1.34
CA LEU A 105 -2.30 18.47 -1.30
C LEU A 105 -3.35 19.25 -0.51
N GLU A 106 -4.65 19.04 -0.76
CA GLU A 106 -5.71 19.68 0.01
C GLU A 106 -5.68 19.28 1.49
N THR A 107 -5.49 17.98 1.74
CA THR A 107 -5.40 17.40 3.10
C THR A 107 -4.32 18.10 3.91
N ILE A 108 -3.07 18.07 3.44
CA ILE A 108 -1.98 18.68 4.20
C ILE A 108 -2.09 20.21 4.25
N CYS A 109 -2.59 20.87 3.21
CA CYS A 109 -2.76 22.32 3.22
C CYS A 109 -3.77 22.77 4.29
N LEU A 110 -4.88 22.05 4.46
CA LEU A 110 -5.87 22.37 5.49
C LEU A 110 -5.32 22.15 6.89
N LEU A 111 -4.63 21.02 7.10
CA LEU A 111 -4.00 20.72 8.39
C LEU A 111 -2.93 21.76 8.77
N LEU A 112 -2.07 22.17 7.81
CA LEU A 112 -1.09 23.23 8.05
C LEU A 112 -1.73 24.59 8.28
N ALA A 113 -2.82 24.92 7.57
CA ALA A 113 -3.55 26.16 7.76
C ALA A 113 -4.17 26.23 9.17
N TYR A 114 -4.78 25.14 9.65
CA TYR A 114 -5.26 25.06 11.03
C TYR A 114 -4.13 25.11 12.05
N LYS A 115 -2.98 24.49 11.78
CA LYS A 115 -1.81 24.62 12.65
C LYS A 115 -1.34 26.08 12.79
N ILE A 116 -1.37 26.84 11.70
CA ILE A 116 -1.01 28.27 11.71
C ILE A 116 -2.05 29.10 12.44
N LYS A 117 -3.33 28.81 12.22
CA LYS A 117 -4.45 29.57 12.80
C LYS A 117 -4.62 29.30 14.30
N TYR A 118 -4.43 28.06 14.73
CA TYR A 118 -4.68 27.58 16.08
C TYR A 118 -3.47 26.79 16.63
N PRO A 119 -2.29 27.43 16.78
CA PRO A 119 -1.04 26.74 17.10
C PRO A 119 -1.06 26.00 18.44
N GLU A 120 -1.89 26.44 19.38
CA GLU A 120 -2.03 25.89 20.73
C GLU A 120 -3.28 25.01 20.92
N ASN A 121 -4.05 24.76 19.85
CA ASN A 121 -5.25 23.91 19.89
C ASN A 121 -5.25 22.83 18.79
N PHE A 122 -4.31 22.90 17.85
CA PHE A 122 -4.21 22.00 16.70
C PHE A 122 -2.78 21.49 16.56
N PHE A 123 -2.61 20.17 16.63
CA PHE A 123 -1.31 19.51 16.71
C PHE A 123 -1.21 18.40 15.66
N LEU A 124 -0.02 18.29 15.07
CA LEU A 124 0.29 17.36 13.99
C LEU A 124 1.59 16.66 14.35
N LEU A 125 1.54 15.35 14.53
CA LEU A 125 2.74 14.52 14.65
C LEU A 125 3.28 14.14 13.28
N ARG A 126 4.46 13.54 13.25
CA ARG A 126 5.06 13.00 12.04
C ARG A 126 4.64 11.53 11.90
N GLY A 127 4.12 11.15 10.73
CA GLY A 127 4.00 9.76 10.31
C GLY A 127 5.15 9.31 9.41
N ASN A 128 5.20 8.03 9.05
CA ASN A 128 6.26 7.50 8.20
C ASN A 128 6.12 8.00 6.75
N HIS A 129 4.94 8.43 6.31
CA HIS A 129 4.74 9.06 5.00
C HIS A 129 5.17 10.53 4.94
N GLU A 130 5.39 11.19 6.08
CA GLU A 130 6.02 12.52 6.14
C GLU A 130 7.56 12.44 6.05
N CYS A 131 8.08 11.57 5.18
CA CYS A 131 9.50 11.50 4.82
C CYS A 131 9.70 11.35 3.31
N ALA A 132 10.84 11.85 2.81
CA ALA A 132 11.06 11.97 1.38
C ALA A 132 11.20 10.62 0.68
N SER A 133 11.79 9.61 1.33
CA SER A 133 11.98 8.27 0.73
C SER A 133 10.65 7.58 0.45
N ILE A 134 9.69 7.71 1.35
CA ILE A 134 8.36 7.09 1.25
C ILE A 134 7.44 7.87 0.31
N ASN A 135 7.24 9.17 0.55
CA ASN A 135 6.28 9.95 -0.25
C ASN A 135 6.78 10.30 -1.66
N ARG A 136 8.01 9.89 -1.99
CA ARG A 136 8.52 9.88 -3.36
C ARG A 136 7.87 8.82 -4.23
N ILE A 137 7.44 7.70 -3.66
CA ILE A 137 6.97 6.52 -4.40
C ILE A 137 5.49 6.20 -4.17
N TYR A 138 4.88 6.67 -3.08
CA TYR A 138 3.49 6.34 -2.74
C TYR A 138 2.45 7.42 -3.12
N GLY A 139 2.86 8.46 -3.87
CA GLY A 139 1.94 9.31 -4.63
C GLY A 139 2.11 10.82 -4.45
N PHE A 140 2.55 11.30 -3.29
CA PHE A 140 2.58 12.74 -2.99
C PHE A 140 3.55 13.52 -3.88
N TYR A 141 4.73 12.95 -4.16
CA TYR A 141 5.68 13.53 -5.12
C TYR A 141 5.04 13.72 -6.50
N ASP A 142 4.35 12.69 -7.00
CA ASP A 142 3.72 12.73 -8.31
C ASP A 142 2.53 13.69 -8.33
N GLU A 143 1.77 13.79 -7.23
CA GLU A 143 0.72 14.79 -7.09
C GLU A 143 1.28 16.22 -7.14
N CYS A 144 2.34 16.49 -6.38
CA CYS A 144 3.04 17.78 -6.39
C CYS A 144 3.62 18.12 -7.76
N LYS A 145 4.28 17.15 -8.41
CA LYS A 145 4.88 17.33 -9.75
C LYS A 145 3.82 17.62 -10.81
N ARG A 146 2.69 16.91 -10.75
CA ARG A 146 1.59 17.03 -11.73
C ARG A 146 0.81 18.33 -11.57
N ARG A 147 0.48 18.73 -10.34
CA ARG A 147 -0.36 19.91 -10.07
C ARG A 147 0.44 21.21 -9.95
N TYR A 148 1.71 21.11 -9.55
CA TYR A 148 2.58 22.25 -9.31
C TYR A 148 3.97 22.00 -9.89
N ASN A 149 4.95 21.64 -9.06
CA ASN A 149 6.33 21.41 -9.45
C ASN A 149 7.10 20.65 -8.36
N ILE A 150 8.24 20.07 -8.73
CA ILE A 150 9.11 19.32 -7.81
C ILE A 150 9.67 20.20 -6.69
N LYS A 151 9.86 21.51 -6.91
CA LYS A 151 10.34 22.42 -5.87
C LYS A 151 9.33 22.59 -4.75
N LEU A 152 8.03 22.43 -5.04
CA LEU A 152 6.99 22.47 -4.02
C LEU A 152 7.05 21.23 -3.13
N TRP A 153 7.21 20.04 -3.71
CA TRP A 153 7.44 18.80 -2.95
C TRP A 153 8.63 18.93 -1.99
N LYS A 154 9.77 19.46 -2.46
CA LYS A 154 10.93 19.72 -1.57
C LYS A 154 10.60 20.69 -0.43
N THR A 155 9.73 21.67 -0.66
CA THR A 155 9.29 22.60 0.39
C THR A 155 8.42 21.89 1.43
N PHE A 156 7.57 20.94 1.00
CA PHE A 156 6.87 20.06 1.94
C PHE A 156 7.84 19.18 2.71
N THR A 157 8.84 18.57 2.07
CA THR A 157 9.88 17.80 2.76
C THR A 157 10.58 18.63 3.85
N ASP A 158 10.96 19.87 3.56
CA ASP A 158 11.57 20.76 4.54
C ASP A 158 10.65 21.08 5.75
N CYS A 159 9.33 21.13 5.50
CA CYS A 159 8.31 21.28 6.53
C CYS A 159 8.15 19.99 7.36
N PHE A 160 8.00 18.84 6.69
CA PHE A 160 7.81 17.53 7.32
C PHE A 160 8.99 17.12 8.20
N ASN A 161 10.22 17.45 7.78
CA ASN A 161 11.43 17.24 8.58
C ASN A 161 11.42 18.00 9.92
N CYS A 162 10.50 18.94 10.12
CA CYS A 162 10.32 19.71 11.34
C CYS A 162 9.12 19.29 12.18
N LEU A 163 8.31 18.30 11.77
CA LEU A 163 7.17 17.85 12.58
C LEU A 163 7.64 17.25 13.92
N PRO A 164 6.90 17.47 15.03
CA PRO A 164 7.11 16.74 16.27
C PRO A 164 6.76 15.26 16.09
N VAL A 165 7.36 14.38 16.89
CA VAL A 165 7.30 12.93 16.64
C VAL A 165 6.48 12.16 17.67
N ALA A 166 6.17 12.81 18.80
CA ALA A 166 5.34 12.23 19.83
C ALA A 166 4.64 13.33 20.66
N ALA A 167 3.60 12.95 21.38
CA ALA A 167 2.92 13.78 22.36
C ALA A 167 2.63 12.99 23.65
N ILE A 168 2.47 13.69 24.77
CA ILE A 168 1.90 13.16 26.00
C ILE A 168 0.70 14.02 26.37
N VAL A 169 -0.48 13.40 26.50
CA VAL A 169 -1.72 14.08 26.95
C VAL A 169 -1.91 13.83 28.44
N ASP A 170 -2.05 14.92 29.22
CA ASP A 170 -2.24 14.94 30.67
C ASP A 170 -1.31 13.99 31.45
N GLU A 171 -0.05 13.91 31.02
CA GLU A 171 0.97 13.03 31.62
C GLU A 171 0.61 11.53 31.61
N LYS A 172 -0.46 11.10 30.93
CA LYS A 172 -1.01 9.74 31.00
C LYS A 172 -1.15 9.00 29.68
N ILE A 173 -1.37 9.70 28.57
CA ILE A 173 -1.52 9.07 27.25
C ILE A 173 -0.31 9.42 26.39
N PHE A 174 0.48 8.43 26.01
CA PHE A 174 1.63 8.61 25.12
C PHE A 174 1.24 8.34 23.68
N CYS A 175 1.41 9.34 22.82
CA CYS A 175 0.95 9.33 21.44
C CYS A 175 2.12 9.38 20.45
N MET A 176 2.07 8.55 19.42
CA MET A 176 3.04 8.50 18.32
C MET A 176 2.41 7.88 17.07
N HIS A 177 3.11 7.85 15.94
CA HIS A 177 2.60 7.20 14.73
C HIS A 177 2.76 5.68 14.78
N GLY A 178 4.00 5.21 14.78
CA GLY A 178 4.35 3.80 14.80
C GLY A 178 4.18 3.21 16.19
N GLY A 179 5.26 3.15 16.98
CA GLY A 179 5.18 2.52 18.28
C GLY A 179 6.45 2.64 19.11
N LEU A 180 6.65 1.69 20.00
CA LEU A 180 7.76 1.75 20.95
C LEU A 180 9.11 1.44 20.27
N SER A 181 10.19 1.91 20.88
CA SER A 181 11.56 1.59 20.47
C SER A 181 12.32 0.84 21.57
N PRO A 182 13.16 -0.16 21.24
CA PRO A 182 14.08 -0.76 22.20
C PRO A 182 15.10 0.26 22.75
N GLU A 183 15.33 1.37 22.03
CA GLU A 183 16.21 2.45 22.46
C GLU A 183 15.52 3.47 23.38
N LEU A 184 14.18 3.46 23.47
CA LEU A 184 13.40 4.40 24.28
C LEU A 184 13.52 4.06 25.77
N ASN A 185 14.47 4.70 26.43
CA ASN A 185 14.74 4.54 27.85
C ASN A 185 14.27 5.73 28.70
N SER A 186 14.22 6.92 28.10
CA SER A 186 13.74 8.16 28.71
C SER A 186 13.07 9.02 27.65
N MET A 187 11.97 9.68 28.02
CA MET A 187 11.28 10.66 27.18
C MET A 187 12.20 11.82 26.76
N ASP A 188 13.25 12.10 27.53
CA ASP A 188 14.26 13.09 27.17
C ASP A 188 15.03 12.72 25.88
N GLN A 189 15.07 11.45 25.49
CA GLN A 189 15.69 11.07 24.22
C GLN A 189 14.89 11.63 23.05
N ILE A 190 13.55 11.61 23.13
CA ILE A 190 12.66 12.20 22.13
C ILE A 190 12.82 13.72 22.08
N LYS A 191 12.90 14.37 23.26
CA LYS A 191 13.14 15.82 23.39
C LYS A 191 14.45 16.28 22.74
N ARG A 192 15.46 15.40 22.68
CA ARG A 192 16.81 15.69 22.14
C ARG A 192 16.97 15.42 20.65
N ILE A 193 15.99 14.80 19.98
CA ILE A 193 16.03 14.64 18.52
C ILE A 193 15.99 16.04 17.89
N LEU A 194 17.05 16.37 17.14
CA LEU A 194 17.18 17.67 16.49
C LEU A 194 16.29 17.74 15.25
N ARG A 195 15.74 18.92 15.00
CA ARG A 195 14.96 19.22 13.79
C ARG A 195 15.58 20.43 13.07
N PRO A 196 15.57 20.48 11.72
CA PRO A 196 15.04 19.48 10.80
C PRO A 196 15.88 18.18 10.75
N THR A 197 15.23 17.03 10.63
CA THR A 197 15.90 15.72 10.43
C THR A 197 15.12 14.87 9.43
N ASP A 198 15.83 14.03 8.67
CA ASP A 198 15.21 12.97 7.88
C ASP A 198 14.96 11.72 8.74
N VAL A 199 14.18 10.77 8.22
CA VAL A 199 13.99 9.43 8.83
C VAL A 199 15.11 8.51 8.35
N PRO A 200 15.89 7.85 9.24
CA PRO A 200 17.03 7.05 8.82
C PRO A 200 16.64 5.79 8.01
N ASP A 201 17.18 5.65 6.80
CA ASP A 201 17.02 4.47 5.93
C ASP A 201 18.12 3.41 6.25
N THR A 202 17.81 2.42 7.08
CA THR A 202 18.51 1.12 7.29
C THR A 202 19.88 1.04 8.00
N GLY A 203 19.98 0.08 8.94
CA GLY A 203 21.22 -0.58 9.38
C GLY A 203 21.26 -0.96 10.87
N ASN A 204 20.80 -2.16 11.25
CA ASN A 204 20.86 -2.87 12.57
C ASN A 204 20.63 -2.10 13.89
N THR A 205 20.32 -0.80 13.80
CA THR A 205 19.75 0.10 14.81
C THR A 205 19.02 1.16 13.99
N ALA A 206 17.75 0.95 13.69
CA ALA A 206 16.90 1.91 12.96
C ALA A 206 16.82 3.27 13.69
N GLY A 207 17.29 3.31 14.95
CA GLY A 207 17.37 4.49 15.78
C GLY A 207 15.99 4.87 16.29
N LEU A 208 15.96 5.44 17.49
CA LEU A 208 14.72 5.86 18.16
C LEU A 208 13.69 6.52 17.22
N LEU A 209 14.11 7.44 16.32
CA LEU A 209 13.18 8.13 15.43
C LEU A 209 12.44 7.19 14.47
N CYS A 210 13.14 6.22 13.87
CA CYS A 210 12.51 5.30 12.92
C CYS A 210 11.48 4.43 13.64
N ASP A 211 11.82 3.92 14.83
CA ASP A 211 10.92 3.06 15.59
C ASP A 211 9.63 3.75 16.04
N LEU A 212 9.72 5.03 16.44
CA LEU A 212 8.56 5.87 16.78
C LEU A 212 7.58 6.02 15.60
N LEU A 213 8.04 5.81 14.37
CA LEU A 213 7.29 5.99 13.12
C LEU A 213 6.87 4.67 12.47
N TRP A 214 7.56 3.55 12.75
CA TRP A 214 7.43 2.30 11.98
C TRP A 214 7.15 1.04 12.78
N SER A 215 7.38 1.02 14.09
CA SER A 215 7.17 -0.20 14.87
C SER A 215 5.70 -0.51 15.06
N ASP A 216 5.38 -1.80 15.18
CA ASP A 216 4.00 -2.30 15.31
C ASP A 216 3.82 -3.18 16.55
N PRO A 217 2.67 -3.11 17.25
CA PRO A 217 2.29 -4.14 18.20
C PRO A 217 1.99 -5.45 17.45
N GLU A 218 2.40 -6.58 18.01
CA GLU A 218 2.11 -7.90 17.44
C GLU A 218 1.53 -8.83 18.52
N GLN A 219 0.50 -9.59 18.13
CA GLN A 219 -0.10 -10.59 19.00
C GLN A 219 0.83 -11.80 19.13
N ASP A 220 0.70 -12.53 20.23
CA ASP A 220 1.40 -13.81 20.46
C ASP A 220 2.94 -13.78 20.51
N ILE A 221 3.58 -12.61 20.51
CA ILE A 221 5.01 -12.45 20.79
C ILE A 221 5.27 -11.93 22.21
N SER A 222 6.48 -12.18 22.72
CA SER A 222 7.01 -11.56 23.94
C SER A 222 8.33 -10.87 23.62
N GLY A 223 8.50 -9.65 24.12
CA GLY A 223 9.67 -8.84 23.81
C GLY A 223 9.56 -8.15 22.46
N TRP A 224 10.66 -8.13 21.71
CA TRP A 224 10.79 -7.52 20.40
C TRP A 224 10.90 -8.59 19.31
N GLY A 225 10.18 -8.40 18.21
CA GLY A 225 10.21 -9.26 17.03
C GLY A 225 10.71 -8.54 15.78
N GLU A 226 10.91 -9.31 14.72
CA GLU A 226 11.14 -8.77 13.38
C GLU A 226 9.83 -8.21 12.82
N ASN A 227 9.92 -7.12 12.06
CA ASN A 227 8.75 -6.51 11.44
C ASN A 227 8.67 -6.88 9.95
N ASP A 228 7.55 -7.45 9.53
CA ASP A 228 7.25 -7.86 8.15
C ASP A 228 7.37 -6.72 7.13
N ARG A 229 7.31 -5.46 7.59
CA ARG A 229 7.57 -4.28 6.76
C ARG A 229 9.02 -4.16 6.32
N GLY A 230 9.93 -4.96 6.88
CA GLY A 230 11.38 -4.90 6.62
C GLY A 230 12.06 -3.68 7.25
N VAL A 231 11.39 -3.00 8.18
CA VAL A 231 11.87 -1.80 8.88
C VAL A 231 11.36 -1.78 10.32
N SER A 232 12.22 -1.33 11.24
CA SER A 232 11.95 -1.32 12.69
C SER A 232 11.65 -2.72 13.26
N PHE A 233 10.81 -2.80 14.29
CA PHE A 233 10.54 -3.99 15.10
C PHE A 233 9.04 -4.15 15.33
N THR A 234 8.64 -5.37 15.68
CA THR A 234 7.37 -5.60 16.37
C THR A 234 7.58 -5.69 17.88
N PHE A 235 6.54 -5.44 18.67
CA PHE A 235 6.63 -5.54 20.13
C PHE A 235 5.40 -6.16 20.81
N GLY A 236 5.65 -6.98 21.82
CA GLY A 236 4.63 -7.68 22.58
C GLY A 236 3.94 -6.85 23.67
N ALA A 237 2.88 -7.41 24.24
CA ALA A 237 2.11 -6.77 25.32
C ALA A 237 2.95 -6.54 26.60
N ASP A 238 3.99 -7.34 26.83
CA ASP A 238 4.93 -7.17 27.93
C ASP A 238 5.79 -5.90 27.79
N ILE A 239 6.16 -5.54 26.56
CA ILE A 239 6.88 -4.29 26.25
C ILE A 239 5.99 -3.07 26.52
N VAL A 240 4.73 -3.10 26.06
CA VAL A 240 3.74 -2.05 26.34
C VAL A 240 3.60 -1.84 27.85
N GLN A 241 3.36 -2.93 28.58
CA GLN A 241 3.22 -2.91 30.04
C GLN A 241 4.46 -2.40 30.76
N ALA A 242 5.65 -2.76 30.30
CA ALA A 242 6.91 -2.30 30.88
C ALA A 242 7.11 -0.80 30.65
N CYS A 243 6.82 -0.30 29.45
CA CYS A 243 6.90 1.12 29.11
C CYS A 243 5.97 1.95 29.99
N LEU A 244 4.68 1.59 30.05
CA LEU A 244 3.67 2.31 30.83
C LEU A 244 4.05 2.39 32.31
N ARG A 245 4.44 1.26 32.92
CA ARG A 245 4.89 1.23 34.33
C ARG A 245 6.13 2.07 34.56
N LYS A 246 7.09 2.06 33.63
CA LYS A 246 8.36 2.78 33.76
C LYS A 246 8.17 4.30 33.73
N HIS A 247 7.20 4.76 32.94
CA HIS A 247 6.96 6.18 32.69
C HIS A 247 5.72 6.74 33.40
N ASP A 248 5.05 5.95 34.24
CA ASP A 248 3.80 6.29 34.94
C ASP A 248 2.67 6.74 34.00
N LEU A 249 2.55 6.05 32.87
CA LEU A 249 1.52 6.27 31.85
C LEU A 249 0.41 5.22 31.96
N ASP A 250 -0.78 5.55 31.44
CA ASP A 250 -1.94 4.67 31.46
C ASP A 250 -2.23 4.04 30.09
N LEU A 251 -1.93 4.76 28.99
CA LEU A 251 -2.29 4.37 27.62
C LEU A 251 -1.21 4.76 26.60
N ILE A 252 -0.98 3.90 25.61
CA ILE A 252 -0.33 4.26 24.35
C ILE A 252 -1.41 4.45 23.27
N CYS A 253 -1.35 5.55 22.53
CA CYS A 253 -2.23 5.82 21.40
C CYS A 253 -1.40 5.94 20.12
N ARG A 254 -1.70 5.13 19.09
CA ARG A 254 -0.88 5.07 17.87
C ARG A 254 -1.66 4.94 16.56
N ALA A 255 -0.93 5.19 15.45
CA ALA A 255 -1.29 5.22 14.01
C ALA A 255 -1.29 3.92 13.18
N HIS A 256 -0.94 4.06 11.90
CA HIS A 256 -0.07 3.21 11.05
C HIS A 256 -0.55 1.80 10.63
N GLN A 257 -1.53 1.20 11.30
CA GLN A 257 -2.15 -0.06 10.89
C GLN A 257 -3.63 0.15 10.64
N VAL A 258 -4.10 -0.31 9.47
CA VAL A 258 -5.52 -0.36 9.15
C VAL A 258 -6.18 -1.35 10.11
N VAL A 259 -7.27 -0.94 10.74
CA VAL A 259 -8.05 -1.73 11.69
C VAL A 259 -9.53 -1.62 11.33
N GLU A 260 -10.28 -2.72 11.47
CA GLU A 260 -11.64 -2.87 10.93
C GLU A 260 -12.60 -1.75 11.37
N ASP A 261 -12.66 -1.48 12.68
CA ASP A 261 -13.57 -0.47 13.25
C ASP A 261 -12.96 0.95 13.30
N GLY A 262 -11.81 1.17 12.64
CA GLY A 262 -11.04 2.41 12.73
C GLY A 262 -10.32 2.61 14.06
N TYR A 263 -10.56 1.76 15.06
CA TYR A 263 -9.73 1.63 16.25
C TYR A 263 -9.61 0.17 16.70
N GLU A 264 -8.49 -0.19 17.33
CA GLU A 264 -8.31 -1.51 17.92
C GLU A 264 -7.49 -1.43 19.21
N PHE A 265 -7.92 -2.16 20.24
CA PHE A 265 -7.19 -2.24 21.51
C PHE A 265 -6.21 -3.41 21.54
N PHE A 266 -5.04 -3.16 22.10
CA PHE A 266 -4.01 -4.15 22.38
C PHE A 266 -3.63 -4.16 23.87
N ALA A 267 -2.97 -5.24 24.31
CA ALA A 267 -2.41 -5.39 25.66
C ALA A 267 -3.41 -5.07 26.79
N LYS A 268 -4.64 -5.63 26.74
CA LYS A 268 -5.73 -5.36 27.71
C LYS A 268 -6.10 -3.86 27.79
N ARG A 269 -6.22 -3.21 26.63
CA ARG A 269 -6.57 -1.78 26.46
C ARG A 269 -5.49 -0.81 26.95
N GLN A 270 -4.25 -1.26 27.04
CA GLN A 270 -3.10 -0.43 27.40
C GLN A 270 -2.45 0.21 26.17
N LEU A 271 -2.80 -0.25 24.97
CA LEU A 271 -2.48 0.41 23.71
C LEU A 271 -3.75 0.46 22.85
N VAL A 272 -3.94 1.55 22.13
CA VAL A 272 -4.98 1.69 21.10
C VAL A 272 -4.34 2.12 19.79
N THR A 273 -4.70 1.42 18.71
CA THR A 273 -4.43 1.80 17.33
C THR A 273 -5.63 2.58 16.81
N LEU A 274 -5.40 3.71 16.16
CA LEU A 274 -6.41 4.54 15.48
C LEU A 274 -6.10 4.61 13.99
N PHE A 275 -7.13 4.56 13.17
CA PHE A 275 -7.04 4.77 11.73
C PHE A 275 -8.23 5.60 11.29
N SER A 276 -8.00 6.75 10.64
CA SER A 276 -9.05 7.75 10.39
C SER A 276 -9.45 7.85 8.91
N ALA A 277 -8.89 7.01 8.04
CA ALA A 277 -9.26 6.92 6.63
C ALA A 277 -10.23 5.72 6.41
N PRO A 278 -11.56 5.96 6.34
CA PRO A 278 -12.52 4.89 6.06
C PRO A 278 -12.37 4.38 4.64
N ASN A 279 -12.73 3.11 4.42
CA ASN A 279 -12.62 2.44 3.13
C ASN A 279 -11.26 2.68 2.47
N TYR A 280 -10.20 2.38 3.22
CA TYR A 280 -8.85 2.81 2.88
C TYR A 280 -8.46 2.33 1.48
N CYS A 281 -7.95 3.26 0.66
CA CYS A 281 -7.62 3.04 -0.76
C CYS A 281 -8.79 2.53 -1.65
N GLY A 282 -10.00 2.36 -1.13
CA GLY A 282 -11.08 1.64 -1.81
C GLY A 282 -10.91 0.12 -1.82
N GLU A 283 -9.98 -0.42 -1.03
CA GLU A 283 -9.59 -1.84 -1.01
C GLU A 283 -9.99 -2.54 0.29
N PHE A 284 -10.10 -1.77 1.38
CA PHE A 284 -10.46 -2.27 2.71
C PHE A 284 -11.89 -1.84 3.06
N ASP A 285 -12.64 -2.67 3.78
CA ASP A 285 -13.98 -2.31 4.29
C ASP A 285 -13.93 -1.71 5.70
N ASN A 286 -12.84 -1.02 6.04
CA ASN A 286 -12.63 -0.46 7.38
C ASN A 286 -13.42 0.84 7.60
N ALA A 287 -13.82 1.08 8.84
CA ALA A 287 -14.26 2.39 9.30
C ALA A 287 -13.04 3.31 9.57
N GLY A 288 -13.29 4.61 9.63
CA GLY A 288 -12.38 5.58 10.22
C GLY A 288 -12.82 5.89 11.65
N ALA A 289 -11.90 6.11 12.58
CA ALA A 289 -12.27 6.55 13.93
C ALA A 289 -11.45 7.74 14.41
N MET A 290 -12.03 8.47 15.37
CA MET A 290 -11.31 9.42 16.22
C MET A 290 -11.55 9.09 17.70
N MET A 291 -10.53 9.26 18.53
CA MET A 291 -10.65 9.12 19.98
C MET A 291 -10.83 10.50 20.61
N SER A 292 -11.95 10.70 21.30
CA SER A 292 -12.19 11.88 22.13
C SER A 292 -11.76 11.60 23.56
N VAL A 293 -10.85 12.41 24.08
CA VAL A 293 -10.39 12.41 25.47
C VAL A 293 -10.98 13.62 26.16
N ASP A 294 -11.77 13.42 27.21
CA ASP A 294 -12.33 14.53 27.99
C ASP A 294 -11.42 14.95 29.15
N GLU A 295 -11.80 16.02 29.87
CA GLU A 295 -11.07 16.56 31.03
C GLU A 295 -10.85 15.56 32.18
N THR A 296 -11.56 14.43 32.19
CA THR A 296 -11.40 13.35 33.16
C THR A 296 -10.56 12.19 32.64
N LEU A 297 -9.94 12.34 31.47
CA LEU A 297 -9.24 11.32 30.71
C LEU A 297 -10.14 10.15 30.26
N MET A 298 -11.46 10.35 30.23
CA MET A 298 -12.36 9.35 29.67
C MET A 298 -12.21 9.35 28.15
N CYS A 299 -11.78 8.21 27.61
CA CYS A 299 -11.64 7.99 26.18
C CYS A 299 -12.93 7.42 25.60
N SER A 300 -13.44 8.05 24.53
CA SER A 300 -14.59 7.59 23.74
C SER A 300 -14.25 7.64 22.26
N PHE A 301 -14.86 6.78 21.45
CA PHE A 301 -14.57 6.67 20.02
C PHE A 301 -15.75 7.16 19.20
N GLN A 302 -15.47 7.92 18.15
CA GLN A 302 -16.45 8.32 17.13
C GLN A 302 -16.03 7.65 15.83
N GLU A 303 -16.87 6.74 15.34
CA GLU A 303 -16.65 5.94 14.14
C GLU A 303 -17.35 6.59 12.94
N GLU A 304 -16.66 6.66 11.81
CA GLU A 304 -17.17 7.05 10.51
C GLU A 304 -17.10 5.85 9.58
N THR A 305 -18.26 5.25 9.29
CA THR A 305 -18.37 4.26 8.21
C THR A 305 -18.46 5.02 6.89
N GLY A 306 -17.62 4.68 5.90
CA GLY A 306 -17.64 5.32 4.59
C GLY A 306 -19.03 5.30 3.93
N ASP A 307 -19.27 6.22 3.00
CA ASP A 307 -20.52 6.27 2.21
C ASP A 307 -20.71 4.92 1.49
N ARG A 308 -21.60 4.08 2.03
CA ARG A 308 -22.11 2.90 1.31
C ARG A 308 -22.98 3.41 0.16
N THR A 309 -22.36 3.75 -0.97
CA THR A 309 -23.10 4.08 -2.18
C THR A 309 -23.87 2.85 -2.65
N SER A 310 -25.16 2.79 -2.33
CA SER A 310 -26.21 2.06 -3.06
C SER A 310 -25.85 0.67 -3.62
N ALA A 311 -25.36 -0.24 -2.77
CA ALA A 311 -25.34 -1.69 -3.04
C ALA A 311 -26.25 -2.47 -2.08
N GLY A 312 -27.21 -1.79 -1.45
CA GLY A 312 -28.12 -2.36 -0.45
C GLY A 312 -29.53 -2.58 -0.98
N GLU A 313 -29.72 -3.58 -1.84
CA GLU A 313 -31.01 -4.31 -1.93
C GLU A 313 -30.87 -5.84 -2.00
N ASP A 314 -29.66 -6.41 -2.12
CA ASP A 314 -29.48 -7.88 -2.14
C ASP A 314 -28.93 -8.50 -0.84
N ALA A 315 -28.65 -7.69 0.18
CA ALA A 315 -28.02 -8.17 1.43
C ALA A 315 -28.99 -8.75 2.48
N ASP A 316 -30.30 -8.83 2.20
CA ASP A 316 -31.30 -9.37 3.15
C ASP A 316 -31.78 -10.81 2.82
N LYS A 317 -31.01 -11.54 2.00
CA LYS A 317 -31.30 -12.95 1.66
C LYS A 317 -30.26 -13.99 2.10
N SER A 318 -29.10 -13.59 2.65
CA SER A 318 -28.06 -14.55 3.04
C SER A 318 -28.04 -14.91 4.53
N ARG A 319 -29.12 -14.64 5.26
CA ARG A 319 -29.32 -15.14 6.63
C ARG A 319 -30.35 -16.26 6.68
N LYS A 320 -30.00 -17.38 6.08
CA LYS A 320 -30.44 -18.73 6.44
C LYS A 320 -29.65 -19.74 5.60
N ASP A 321 -29.30 -20.84 6.25
CA ASP A 321 -28.71 -22.06 5.70
C ASP A 321 -27.21 -22.22 5.94
N THR A 322 -26.86 -22.28 7.23
CA THR A 322 -25.92 -23.29 7.71
C THR A 322 -26.64 -24.64 7.76
N GLN A 323 -25.97 -25.68 7.26
CA GLN A 323 -26.28 -27.11 7.24
C GLN A 323 -26.82 -27.68 5.91
N GLU A 324 -26.07 -28.69 5.45
CA GLU A 324 -26.35 -29.65 4.38
C GLU A 324 -25.96 -29.22 2.96
N GLU A 325 -24.77 -29.65 2.52
CA GLU A 325 -24.64 -30.46 1.30
C GLU A 325 -23.23 -31.08 1.21
N LYS A 326 -23.21 -32.38 1.54
CA LYS A 326 -22.22 -33.35 1.07
C LYS A 326 -22.85 -34.08 -0.13
N GLU A 327 -22.00 -34.46 -1.07
CA GLU A 327 -22.22 -35.49 -2.10
C GLU A 327 -23.10 -35.11 -3.31
N GLU A 328 -22.46 -34.68 -4.40
CA GLU A 328 -22.70 -35.23 -5.75
C GLU A 328 -21.58 -34.77 -6.71
N LEU A 329 -20.46 -35.49 -6.69
CA LEU A 329 -19.45 -35.53 -7.75
C LEU A 329 -19.83 -36.65 -8.71
N THR A 330 -20.43 -36.36 -9.87
CA THR A 330 -20.40 -37.27 -11.03
C THR A 330 -20.85 -36.57 -12.30
N GLU A 331 -19.88 -36.19 -13.15
CA GLU A 331 -19.90 -36.27 -14.62
C GLU A 331 -18.52 -35.81 -15.13
N ALA A 332 -17.95 -34.78 -14.49
CA ALA A 332 -16.62 -34.24 -14.80
C ALA A 332 -15.47 -35.22 -14.54
N GLU A 333 -15.56 -36.05 -13.49
CA GLU A 333 -14.54 -37.06 -13.16
C GLU A 333 -14.46 -38.20 -14.20
N ARG A 334 -15.54 -38.45 -14.97
CA ARG A 334 -15.52 -39.49 -16.00
C ARG A 334 -14.83 -39.04 -17.29
N THR A 335 -14.81 -37.74 -17.58
CA THR A 335 -14.10 -37.18 -18.73
C THR A 335 -12.59 -37.08 -18.49
N ILE A 336 -12.18 -36.93 -17.22
CA ILE A 336 -10.76 -36.87 -16.83
C ILE A 336 -10.07 -38.24 -16.97
N ILE A 337 -10.79 -39.34 -16.71
CA ILE A 337 -10.26 -40.71 -16.85
C ILE A 337 -10.01 -41.11 -18.32
N GLU A 338 -10.67 -40.48 -19.30
CA GLU A 338 -10.45 -40.78 -20.73
C GLU A 338 -9.26 -40.04 -21.35
N LEU A 339 -8.68 -39.05 -20.67
CA LEU A 339 -7.53 -38.27 -21.16
C LEU A 339 -6.17 -38.74 -20.62
N GLU A 340 -6.14 -39.68 -19.67
CA GLU A 340 -4.90 -40.32 -19.18
C GLU A 340 -4.29 -41.35 -20.16
N GLY A 341 -4.76 -41.38 -21.42
CA GLY A 341 -4.30 -42.32 -22.46
C GLY A 341 -3.14 -41.85 -23.34
N LEU A 342 -2.64 -40.62 -23.19
CA LEU A 342 -1.56 -40.07 -24.03
C LEU A 342 -0.34 -39.65 -23.21
N GLY A 343 0.19 -40.56 -22.39
CA GLY A 343 1.64 -40.79 -22.22
C GLY A 343 2.60 -39.62 -21.94
N VAL A 344 2.16 -38.44 -21.51
CA VAL A 344 3.05 -37.39 -21.00
C VAL A 344 3.20 -37.59 -19.50
N LYS A 345 4.27 -38.27 -19.10
CA LYS A 345 4.72 -38.25 -17.70
C LYS A 345 5.47 -36.95 -17.47
N PHE A 346 4.87 -36.02 -16.74
CA PHE A 346 5.61 -34.90 -16.17
C PHE A 346 6.40 -35.40 -14.95
N PRO A 347 7.69 -35.03 -14.82
CA PRO A 347 8.46 -35.35 -13.63
C PRO A 347 7.88 -34.60 -12.41
N THR A 348 8.00 -35.22 -11.24
CA THR A 348 7.61 -34.59 -9.97
C THR A 348 8.66 -33.57 -9.56
N VAL A 349 8.26 -32.44 -8.95
CA VAL A 349 9.18 -31.36 -8.51
C VAL A 349 10.29 -31.87 -7.57
N SER A 350 10.03 -32.97 -6.86
CA SER A 350 11.01 -33.74 -6.08
C SER A 350 12.17 -34.32 -6.91
N GLU A 351 11.96 -34.65 -8.18
CA GLU A 351 13.01 -35.11 -9.11
C GLU A 351 13.91 -33.95 -9.59
N LEU A 352 13.44 -32.70 -9.45
CA LEU A 352 14.20 -31.47 -9.73
C LEU A 352 14.95 -30.93 -8.49
N GLY A 353 14.78 -31.57 -7.32
CA GLY A 353 15.50 -31.25 -6.08
C GLY A 353 14.85 -30.21 -5.17
N TYR A 354 13.57 -29.90 -5.35
CA TYR A 354 12.82 -28.94 -4.52
C TYR A 354 11.68 -29.64 -3.76
N ASP A 355 11.45 -29.23 -2.51
CA ASP A 355 10.47 -29.85 -1.60
C ASP A 355 9.12 -29.10 -1.62
N PHE A 356 8.53 -28.96 -2.82
CA PHE A 356 7.23 -28.30 -3.02
C PHE A 356 6.25 -29.20 -3.78
N SER A 357 4.95 -29.02 -3.52
CA SER A 357 3.87 -29.72 -4.24
C SER A 357 3.42 -28.89 -5.44
N LEU A 358 3.46 -29.51 -6.63
CA LEU A 358 2.85 -28.99 -7.85
C LEU A 358 1.80 -29.98 -8.33
N GLN A 359 0.55 -29.55 -8.37
CA GLN A 359 -0.62 -30.32 -8.80
C GLN A 359 -0.97 -30.01 -10.27
N GLU A 360 -0.81 -28.75 -10.69
CA GLU A 360 -1.12 -28.30 -12.05
C GLU A 360 -0.13 -27.22 -12.53
N ALA A 361 0.37 -27.36 -13.76
CA ALA A 361 1.37 -26.47 -14.35
C ALA A 361 0.79 -25.20 -15.02
N HIS A 362 -0.53 -25.12 -15.18
CA HIS A 362 -1.25 -23.99 -15.80
C HIS A 362 -0.67 -23.52 -17.16
N GLY A 363 -0.21 -24.47 -17.99
CA GLY A 363 0.32 -24.19 -19.33
C GLY A 363 1.77 -23.70 -19.38
N ILE A 364 2.47 -23.59 -18.24
CA ILE A 364 3.86 -23.14 -18.18
C ILE A 364 4.82 -24.30 -18.52
N CYS A 365 5.84 -24.06 -19.35
CA CYS A 365 6.77 -25.09 -19.79
C CYS A 365 7.75 -25.52 -18.66
N GLU A 366 8.31 -26.73 -18.75
CA GLU A 366 9.16 -27.33 -17.70
C GLU A 366 10.38 -26.47 -17.33
N LYS A 367 11.00 -25.82 -18.33
CA LYS A 367 12.15 -24.93 -18.12
C LYS A 367 11.78 -23.72 -17.26
N ASP A 368 10.60 -23.12 -17.51
CA ASP A 368 10.09 -21.98 -16.77
C ASP A 368 9.64 -22.37 -15.36
N ILE A 369 9.06 -23.56 -15.19
CA ILE A 369 8.70 -24.08 -13.86
C ILE A 369 9.95 -24.21 -12.98
N ALA A 370 11.05 -24.74 -13.54
CA ALA A 370 12.31 -24.88 -12.80
C ALA A 370 12.95 -23.53 -12.45
N GLU A 371 12.70 -22.48 -13.22
CA GLU A 371 13.12 -21.11 -12.92
C GLU A 371 12.24 -20.48 -11.84
N LEU A 372 10.92 -20.60 -11.96
CA LEU A 372 9.95 -20.12 -10.97
C LEU A 372 10.12 -20.83 -9.62
N ALA A 373 10.40 -22.12 -9.61
CA ALA A 373 10.69 -22.88 -8.39
C ALA A 373 11.96 -22.39 -7.68
N ARG A 374 13.00 -22.03 -8.44
CA ARG A 374 14.23 -21.43 -7.88
C ARG A 374 13.97 -20.07 -7.26
N GLU A 375 13.21 -19.23 -7.95
CA GLU A 375 12.87 -17.90 -7.43
C GLU A 375 11.95 -17.99 -6.22
N PHE A 376 10.97 -18.89 -6.24
CA PHE A 376 10.11 -19.20 -5.10
C PHE A 376 10.92 -19.68 -3.89
N GLN A 377 11.88 -20.59 -4.08
CA GLN A 377 12.77 -21.05 -3.01
C GLN A 377 13.65 -19.91 -2.46
N THR A 378 14.11 -19.01 -3.33
CA THR A 378 14.99 -17.91 -2.95
C THR A 378 14.28 -16.89 -2.06
N VAL A 379 12.96 -16.70 -2.25
CA VAL A 379 12.15 -15.85 -1.37
C VAL A 379 11.58 -16.58 -0.17
N ASN A 380 11.36 -17.89 -0.27
CA ASN A 380 10.95 -18.73 0.86
C ASN A 380 12.15 -19.01 1.78
N VAL A 381 12.68 -17.95 2.39
CA VAL A 381 13.88 -17.99 3.24
C VAL A 381 13.65 -18.85 4.49
N VAL A 382 12.41 -18.86 4.99
CA VAL A 382 11.99 -19.64 6.17
C VAL A 382 11.84 -21.13 5.85
N GLY A 383 11.60 -21.48 4.58
CA GLY A 383 11.52 -22.86 4.11
C GLY A 383 10.26 -23.60 4.56
N ASP A 384 9.19 -22.87 4.89
CA ASP A 384 7.92 -23.44 5.37
C ASP A 384 6.97 -23.87 4.24
N GLY A 385 7.26 -23.45 3.01
CA GLY A 385 6.56 -23.88 1.80
C GLY A 385 5.52 -22.89 1.29
N VAL A 386 5.42 -21.72 1.92
CA VAL A 386 4.54 -20.62 1.54
C VAL A 386 5.34 -19.32 1.42
N ILE A 387 4.82 -18.37 0.64
CA ILE A 387 5.42 -17.05 0.46
C ILE A 387 4.33 -15.98 0.52
N THR A 388 4.67 -14.80 0.98
CA THR A 388 3.75 -13.66 1.01
C THR A 388 3.46 -13.14 -0.40
N SER A 389 2.40 -12.33 -0.56
CA SER A 389 2.10 -11.64 -1.83
C SER A 389 3.24 -10.73 -2.32
N ILE A 390 3.99 -10.13 -1.40
CA ILE A 390 5.17 -9.30 -1.69
C ILE A 390 6.32 -10.17 -2.22
N GLU A 391 6.58 -11.29 -1.56
CA GLU A 391 7.59 -12.26 -2.00
C GLU A 391 7.22 -12.91 -3.33
N ALA A 392 5.93 -13.20 -3.55
CA ALA A 392 5.40 -13.66 -4.83
C ALA A 392 5.66 -12.65 -5.94
N ARG A 393 5.40 -11.35 -5.69
CA ARG A 393 5.73 -10.27 -6.64
C ARG A 393 7.24 -10.23 -6.93
N ALA A 394 8.06 -10.32 -5.89
CA ALA A 394 9.51 -10.29 -6.04
C ALA A 394 10.05 -11.50 -6.82
N ALA A 395 9.52 -12.71 -6.56
CA ALA A 395 9.86 -13.93 -7.27
C ALA A 395 9.42 -13.87 -8.74
N PHE A 396 8.19 -13.39 -9.02
CA PHE A 396 7.70 -13.19 -10.38
C PHE A 396 8.58 -12.20 -11.16
N ASN A 397 8.95 -11.08 -10.54
CA ASN A 397 9.79 -10.06 -11.19
C ASN A 397 11.22 -10.55 -11.45
N ARG A 398 11.81 -11.33 -10.54
CA ARG A 398 13.14 -11.91 -10.75
C ARG A 398 13.16 -13.01 -11.81
N ALA A 399 12.06 -13.73 -11.98
CA ALA A 399 11.85 -14.66 -13.09
C ALA A 399 11.54 -13.95 -14.44
N GLY A 400 11.78 -12.63 -14.53
CA GLY A 400 11.61 -11.83 -15.75
C GLY A 400 10.18 -11.32 -15.99
N GLY A 401 9.25 -11.56 -15.07
CA GLY A 401 7.89 -11.03 -15.13
C GLY A 401 7.81 -9.54 -14.86
N SER A 402 6.78 -8.89 -15.39
CA SER A 402 6.41 -7.52 -15.00
C SER A 402 4.91 -7.35 -15.14
N SER A 403 4.30 -6.60 -14.25
CA SER A 403 2.87 -6.30 -14.23
C SER A 403 2.66 -4.95 -13.57
N SER A 404 1.56 -4.28 -13.90
CA SER A 404 1.07 -3.16 -13.11
C SER A 404 0.58 -3.62 -11.73
N ASP A 405 0.32 -2.68 -10.83
CA ASP A 405 -0.21 -3.01 -9.51
C ASP A 405 -1.63 -3.58 -9.57
N ASP A 406 -2.46 -3.02 -10.46
CA ASP A 406 -3.83 -3.46 -10.68
C ASP A 406 -3.88 -4.89 -11.25
N GLU A 407 -3.09 -5.18 -12.29
CA GLU A 407 -3.07 -6.52 -12.92
C GLU A 407 -2.63 -7.62 -11.95
N PHE A 408 -1.68 -7.32 -11.08
CA PHE A 408 -1.20 -8.28 -10.10
C PHE A 408 -2.16 -8.44 -8.94
N ALA A 409 -2.79 -7.38 -8.47
CA ALA A 409 -3.85 -7.49 -7.47
C ALA A 409 -5.00 -8.34 -8.01
N ASP A 410 -5.42 -8.15 -9.26
CA ASP A 410 -6.45 -8.95 -9.91
C ASP A 410 -6.05 -10.42 -10.06
N ALA A 411 -4.80 -10.69 -10.47
CA ALA A 411 -4.28 -12.05 -10.56
C ALA A 411 -4.12 -12.71 -9.19
N LEU A 412 -3.74 -11.95 -8.17
CA LEU A 412 -3.58 -12.40 -6.79
C LEU A 412 -4.92 -12.77 -6.16
N ASN A 413 -5.94 -11.95 -6.33
CA ASN A 413 -7.30 -12.23 -5.82
C ASN A 413 -7.90 -13.50 -6.45
N GLN A 414 -7.54 -13.79 -7.70
CA GLN A 414 -7.94 -15.02 -8.38
C GLN A 414 -7.09 -16.23 -7.97
N ALA A 415 -5.80 -16.01 -7.66
CA ALA A 415 -4.89 -17.06 -7.26
C ALA A 415 -5.07 -17.50 -5.80
N ASP A 416 -5.37 -16.56 -4.91
CA ASP A 416 -5.75 -16.76 -3.51
C ASP A 416 -7.16 -16.18 -3.23
N PRO A 417 -8.23 -16.89 -3.66
CA PRO A 417 -9.60 -16.47 -3.39
C PRO A 417 -9.94 -16.42 -1.90
N SER A 418 -9.11 -17.01 -1.05
CA SER A 418 -9.29 -17.00 0.41
C SER A 418 -8.75 -15.73 1.07
N GLY A 419 -8.01 -14.90 0.34
CA GLY A 419 -7.51 -13.60 0.80
C GLY A 419 -6.54 -13.70 1.97
N LYS A 420 -5.81 -14.82 2.10
CA LYS A 420 -4.88 -15.05 3.21
C LYS A 420 -3.56 -14.33 3.01
N GLY A 421 -3.22 -13.98 1.76
CA GLY A 421 -1.96 -13.31 1.41
C GLY A 421 -0.74 -14.22 1.51
N LEU A 422 -0.94 -15.52 1.71
CA LEU A 422 0.10 -16.56 1.79
C LEU A 422 -0.11 -17.58 0.68
N LEU A 423 0.85 -17.67 -0.23
CA LEU A 423 0.78 -18.49 -1.43
C LEU A 423 1.74 -19.67 -1.28
N ASN A 424 1.20 -20.88 -1.34
CA ASN A 424 2.04 -22.05 -1.61
C ASN A 424 2.49 -22.05 -3.08
N PHE A 425 3.36 -22.98 -3.45
CA PHE A 425 3.88 -23.04 -4.82
C PHE A 425 2.79 -23.23 -5.89
N GLN A 426 1.70 -23.96 -5.61
CA GLN A 426 0.58 -24.12 -6.55
C GLN A 426 -0.17 -22.81 -6.78
N ASP A 427 -0.44 -22.05 -5.71
CA ASP A 427 -1.12 -20.76 -5.80
C ASP A 427 -0.23 -19.71 -6.47
N PHE A 428 1.08 -19.75 -6.23
CA PHE A 428 2.06 -18.94 -6.94
C PHE A 428 2.08 -19.26 -8.45
N MET A 429 2.06 -20.54 -8.82
CA MET A 429 1.98 -20.95 -10.24
C MET A 429 0.68 -20.47 -10.90
N ARG A 430 -0.44 -20.51 -10.19
CA ARG A 430 -1.72 -19.94 -10.67
C ARG A 430 -1.62 -18.44 -10.87
N LEU A 431 -1.07 -17.71 -9.90
CA LEU A 431 -0.82 -16.26 -9.97
C LEU A 431 0.02 -15.89 -11.19
N VAL A 432 1.14 -16.59 -11.41
CA VAL A 432 2.03 -16.36 -12.55
C VAL A 432 1.32 -16.65 -13.87
N SER A 433 0.48 -17.68 -13.94
CA SER A 433 -0.30 -17.99 -15.14
C SER A 433 -1.34 -16.91 -15.48
N LEU A 434 -1.95 -16.28 -14.47
CA LEU A 434 -2.93 -15.20 -14.65
C LEU A 434 -2.25 -13.89 -15.08
N LEU A 435 -1.08 -13.60 -14.50
CA LEU A 435 -0.26 -12.44 -14.87
C LEU A 435 0.34 -12.54 -16.26
N ARG A 436 0.71 -13.75 -16.69
CA ARG A 436 1.12 -14.01 -18.07
C ARG A 436 -0.07 -13.98 -19.04
N ARG A 437 -1.32 -13.99 -18.55
CA ARG A 437 -2.55 -14.01 -19.34
C ARG A 437 -3.33 -12.70 -19.38
N SER A 438 -2.68 -11.56 -19.14
CA SER A 438 -3.18 -10.25 -19.58
C SER A 438 -3.08 -10.14 -21.12
N VAL A 439 -4.11 -10.70 -21.76
CA VAL A 439 -4.56 -10.65 -23.16
C VAL A 439 -3.68 -9.82 -24.11
N ILE A 440 -2.75 -10.46 -24.82
CA ILE A 440 -2.38 -9.95 -26.15
C ILE A 440 -3.65 -10.11 -27.00
N THR A 441 -4.24 -9.02 -27.46
CA THR A 441 -5.41 -9.12 -28.33
C THR A 441 -4.98 -9.68 -29.68
N GLU A 442 -5.86 -10.43 -30.36
CA GLU A 442 -5.60 -10.89 -31.75
C GLU A 442 -5.15 -9.70 -32.64
N GLN A 443 -5.68 -8.52 -32.35
CA GLN A 443 -5.35 -7.27 -33.03
C GLN A 443 -3.91 -6.80 -32.78
N GLU A 444 -3.42 -6.88 -31.53
CA GLU A 444 -2.04 -6.50 -31.18
C GLU A 444 -1.02 -7.49 -31.71
N VAL A 445 -1.35 -8.79 -31.73
CA VAL A 445 -0.54 -9.82 -32.41
C VAL A 445 -0.43 -9.47 -33.90
N ILE A 446 -1.55 -9.16 -34.55
CA ILE A 446 -1.58 -8.79 -35.97
C ILE A 446 -0.84 -7.48 -36.25
N GLU A 447 -0.92 -6.49 -35.36
CA GLU A 447 -0.20 -5.22 -35.53
C GLU A 447 1.31 -5.38 -35.35
N ALA A 448 1.75 -6.20 -34.40
CA ALA A 448 3.15 -6.56 -34.26
C ALA A 448 3.67 -7.26 -35.52
N PHE A 449 2.90 -8.18 -36.10
CA PHE A 449 3.29 -8.87 -37.33
C PHE A 449 3.32 -7.98 -38.57
N LYS A 450 2.42 -7.01 -38.70
CA LYS A 450 2.44 -6.02 -39.81
C LYS A 450 3.73 -5.20 -39.88
N ILE A 451 4.47 -5.07 -38.78
CA ILE A 451 5.77 -4.38 -38.76
C ILE A 451 6.84 -5.20 -39.51
N PHE A 452 6.67 -6.52 -39.58
CA PHE A 452 7.63 -7.46 -40.18
C PHE A 452 7.15 -8.01 -41.54
N ASP A 453 5.85 -7.96 -41.84
CA ASP A 453 5.24 -8.24 -43.15
C ASP A 453 5.61 -7.17 -44.19
N ARG A 454 6.85 -7.23 -44.69
CA ARG A 454 7.40 -6.21 -45.60
C ARG A 454 6.76 -6.23 -46.99
N ASP A 455 6.18 -7.35 -47.40
CA ASP A 455 5.53 -7.49 -48.71
C ASP A 455 3.99 -7.34 -48.64
N GLY A 456 3.43 -7.29 -47.42
CA GLY A 456 2.02 -7.02 -47.16
C GLY A 456 1.12 -8.19 -47.55
N CYS A 457 1.66 -9.41 -47.57
CA CYS A 457 0.96 -10.58 -48.08
C CYS A 457 -0.06 -11.15 -47.08
N GLY A 458 -0.05 -10.73 -45.80
CA GLY A 458 -1.03 -11.17 -44.80
C GLY A 458 -0.76 -12.56 -44.20
N LYS A 459 0.44 -13.12 -44.43
CA LYS A 459 0.85 -14.44 -43.93
C LYS A 459 2.25 -14.38 -43.32
N ILE A 460 2.55 -15.32 -42.43
CA ILE A 460 3.88 -15.47 -41.82
C ILE A 460 4.56 -16.75 -42.28
N ASP A 461 5.84 -16.65 -42.66
CA ASP A 461 6.72 -17.79 -42.87
C ASP A 461 7.68 -18.03 -41.69
N ALA A 462 8.42 -19.14 -41.70
CA ALA A 462 9.32 -19.49 -40.59
C ALA A 462 10.45 -18.47 -40.40
N ALA A 463 10.94 -17.84 -41.47
CA ALA A 463 12.01 -16.85 -41.39
C ALA A 463 11.50 -15.53 -40.77
N GLU A 464 10.29 -15.12 -41.11
CA GLU A 464 9.62 -13.96 -40.52
C GLU A 464 9.32 -14.20 -39.03
N LEU A 465 8.87 -15.40 -38.67
CA LEU A 465 8.61 -15.79 -37.28
C LEU A 465 9.89 -15.73 -36.42
N ILE A 466 11.02 -16.23 -36.93
CA ILE A 466 12.32 -16.13 -36.24
C ILE A 466 12.70 -14.68 -36.00
N ASN A 467 12.53 -13.82 -37.00
CA ASN A 467 12.89 -12.41 -36.90
C ASN A 467 12.02 -11.66 -35.88
N VAL A 468 10.72 -11.96 -35.84
CA VAL A 468 9.78 -11.37 -34.87
C VAL A 468 10.18 -11.78 -33.44
N MET A 469 10.34 -13.09 -33.20
CA MET A 469 10.66 -13.61 -31.87
C MET A 469 12.03 -13.10 -31.39
N THR A 470 13.03 -13.07 -32.28
CA THR A 470 14.36 -12.55 -31.97
C THR A 470 14.31 -11.06 -31.59
N SER A 471 13.43 -10.27 -32.23
CA SER A 471 13.24 -8.86 -31.89
C SER A 471 12.54 -8.62 -30.54
N MET A 472 11.77 -9.61 -30.07
CA MET A 472 11.08 -9.60 -28.78
C MET A 472 11.94 -10.17 -27.64
N GLY A 473 13.16 -10.64 -27.94
CA GLY A 473 14.14 -11.11 -26.94
C GLY A 473 14.36 -12.62 -26.91
N ASP A 474 13.58 -13.40 -27.67
CA ASP A 474 13.66 -14.86 -27.71
C ASP A 474 14.09 -15.35 -29.11
N ALA A 475 15.29 -15.93 -29.21
CA ALA A 475 15.80 -16.45 -30.47
C ALA A 475 15.31 -17.88 -30.72
N LEU A 476 14.52 -18.08 -31.77
CA LEU A 476 14.14 -19.41 -32.26
C LEU A 476 15.15 -19.95 -33.28
N THR A 477 15.41 -21.26 -33.23
CA THR A 477 16.13 -21.94 -34.32
C THR A 477 15.20 -22.18 -35.52
N GLU A 478 15.78 -22.37 -36.70
CA GLU A 478 15.04 -22.62 -37.94
C GLU A 478 14.16 -23.88 -37.83
N GLU A 479 14.64 -24.91 -37.12
CA GLU A 479 13.91 -26.16 -36.92
C GLU A 479 12.70 -26.00 -35.97
N GLU A 480 12.81 -25.14 -34.95
CA GLU A 480 11.72 -24.82 -34.02
C GLU A 480 10.64 -23.99 -34.72
N ALA A 481 11.04 -22.96 -35.48
CA ALA A 481 10.11 -22.13 -36.23
C ALA A 481 9.36 -22.95 -37.30
N ASP A 482 10.06 -23.81 -38.04
CA ASP A 482 9.44 -24.73 -38.99
C ASP A 482 8.50 -25.74 -38.31
N GLY A 483 8.81 -26.14 -37.07
CA GLY A 483 7.93 -26.96 -36.24
C GLY A 483 6.62 -26.25 -35.93
N MET A 484 6.70 -25.00 -35.49
CA MET A 484 5.54 -24.16 -35.15
C MET A 484 4.67 -23.85 -36.36
N ILE A 485 5.28 -23.53 -37.51
CA ILE A 485 4.56 -23.29 -38.76
C ILE A 485 3.83 -24.56 -39.21
N ARG A 486 4.47 -25.74 -39.17
CA ARG A 486 3.83 -27.00 -39.56
C ARG A 486 2.65 -27.39 -38.67
N GLN A 487 2.68 -27.03 -37.40
CA GLN A 487 1.60 -27.34 -36.47
C GLN A 487 0.35 -26.46 -36.70
N ALA A 488 0.55 -25.21 -37.13
CA ALA A 488 -0.53 -24.27 -37.42
C ALA A 488 -0.98 -24.26 -38.89
N ASP A 489 -0.14 -24.72 -39.82
CA ASP A 489 -0.43 -24.82 -41.24
C ASP A 489 -1.12 -26.14 -41.60
N ALA A 490 -2.41 -26.22 -41.29
CA ALA A 490 -3.26 -27.36 -41.63
C ALA A 490 -3.34 -27.66 -43.14
N THR A 491 -2.88 -26.74 -43.98
CA THR A 491 -2.90 -26.84 -45.45
C THR A 491 -1.56 -27.19 -46.09
N ALA A 492 -0.49 -27.31 -45.30
CA ALA A 492 0.88 -27.61 -45.74
C ALA A 492 1.40 -26.69 -46.86
N THR A 493 1.06 -25.40 -46.79
CA THR A 493 1.50 -24.35 -47.71
C THR A 493 2.87 -23.75 -47.38
N GLY A 494 3.42 -24.04 -46.19
CA GLY A 494 4.65 -23.48 -45.66
C GLY A 494 4.49 -22.09 -45.02
N THR A 495 3.25 -21.59 -44.88
CA THR A 495 2.93 -20.25 -44.37
C THR A 495 1.62 -20.29 -43.58
N VAL A 496 1.44 -19.41 -42.60
CA VAL A 496 0.19 -19.35 -41.80
C VAL A 496 -0.44 -17.97 -41.88
N ASP A 497 -1.76 -17.90 -42.04
CA ASP A 497 -2.51 -16.64 -41.97
C ASP A 497 -2.44 -16.04 -40.56
N TYR A 498 -2.24 -14.72 -40.45
CA TYR A 498 -2.05 -14.06 -39.16
C TYR A 498 -3.19 -14.28 -38.18
N HIS A 499 -4.44 -14.35 -38.63
CA HIS A 499 -5.57 -14.61 -37.75
C HIS A 499 -5.57 -16.04 -37.21
N ILE A 500 -5.16 -16.99 -38.04
CA ILE A 500 -5.06 -18.41 -37.65
C ILE A 500 -3.86 -18.61 -36.72
N PHE A 501 -2.74 -17.97 -37.02
CA PHE A 501 -1.54 -18.01 -36.21
C PHE A 501 -1.76 -17.35 -34.86
N ALA A 502 -2.31 -16.13 -34.83
CA ALA A 502 -2.63 -15.41 -33.60
C ALA A 502 -3.56 -16.23 -32.71
N LYS A 503 -4.61 -16.85 -33.27
CA LYS A 503 -5.48 -17.74 -32.49
C LYS A 503 -4.76 -18.98 -31.96
N SER A 504 -3.86 -19.57 -32.75
CA SER A 504 -3.10 -20.75 -32.34
C SER A 504 -2.09 -20.42 -31.23
N VAL A 505 -1.40 -19.28 -31.34
CA VAL A 505 -0.46 -18.77 -30.34
C VAL A 505 -1.19 -18.36 -29.07
N LEU A 506 -2.34 -17.68 -29.17
CA LEU A 506 -3.17 -17.32 -28.01
C LEU A 506 -3.81 -18.52 -27.30
N HIS A 507 -3.91 -19.67 -27.97
CA HIS A 507 -4.33 -20.94 -27.35
C HIS A 507 -3.16 -21.74 -26.75
N MET A 508 -1.93 -21.47 -27.19
CA MET A 508 -0.69 -22.11 -26.68
C MET A 508 -0.03 -21.32 -25.53
N LEU A 509 -0.34 -20.03 -25.41
CA LEU A 509 -0.04 -19.16 -24.27
C LEU A 509 -1.19 -19.20 -23.22
#